data_AF-A0A7C6GRM9-F1
#
_entry.id   AF-A0A7C6GRM9-F1
#
_cell.length_a   1.000
_cell.length_b   1.000
_cell.length_c   1.000
_cell.angle_alpha   90.00
_cell.angle_beta   90.00
_cell.angle_gamma   90.00
#
_symmetry.space_group_name_H-M   'P 1'
#
loop_
_entity.id
_entity.type
_entity.pdbx_description
1 polymer ?
#
loop_
_entity_poly.entity_id
_entity_poly.type
_entity_poly.pdbx_seq_one_letter_code
_entity_poly.pdbx_strand_id
1 'polypeptide(L)'
;MIISNQQVNSIIKAYDVTAKQKNRAVQPSESIRRGDSLLLSPEAREMQLIQSNIAQTPEVRSDLVDKLKESIAKGEYKVTSEQVAHRMLVRSLVDRIVGG
;
A
#
# COMPACT_ATOMS: atom_id res chain seq x y z
N MET A 1 18.81 3.42 26.17
CA MET A 1 18.79 2.32 25.17
C MET A 1 18.40 1.04 25.91
N ILE A 2 17.12 0.69 25.90
CA ILE A 2 16.59 -0.42 26.72
C ILE A 2 16.53 -1.65 25.83
N ILE A 3 17.50 -2.54 25.98
CA ILE A 3 17.51 -3.84 25.31
C ILE A 3 16.40 -4.68 25.97
N SER A 4 15.40 -5.07 25.19
CA SER A 4 14.25 -5.85 25.69
C SER A 4 14.67 -7.29 25.99
N ASN A 5 14.49 -7.73 27.25
CA ASN A 5 14.79 -9.08 27.71
C ASN A 5 14.10 -10.19 26.90
N GLN A 6 13.02 -9.87 26.15
CA GLN A 6 12.36 -10.83 25.27
C GLN A 6 13.20 -11.20 24.05
N GLN A 7 13.96 -10.25 23.50
CA GLN A 7 14.81 -10.50 22.34
C GLN A 7 15.96 -11.44 22.68
N VAL A 8 16.52 -11.31 23.89
CA VAL A 8 17.60 -12.17 24.40
C VAL A 8 17.11 -13.61 24.65
N ASN A 9 15.87 -13.77 25.10
CA ASN A 9 15.29 -15.10 25.33
C ASN A 9 15.02 -15.88 24.03
N SER A 10 14.68 -15.18 22.94
CA SER A 10 14.47 -15.83 21.63
C SER A 10 15.77 -16.40 21.04
N ILE A 11 16.90 -15.72 21.22
CA ILE A 11 18.21 -16.21 20.73
C ILE A 11 18.72 -17.40 21.56
N ILE A 12 18.53 -17.39 22.88
CA ILE A 12 18.92 -18.53 23.73
C ILE A 12 18.11 -19.78 23.37
N LYS A 13 16.79 -19.63 23.17
CA LYS A 13 15.95 -20.74 22.72
C LYS A 13 16.41 -21.30 21.36
N ALA A 14 16.79 -20.44 20.41
CA ALA A 14 17.26 -20.86 19.09
C ALA A 14 18.56 -21.69 19.15
N TYR A 15 19.46 -21.40 20.09
CA TYR A 15 20.69 -22.17 20.30
C TYR A 15 20.46 -23.50 21.03
N ASP A 16 19.48 -23.56 21.94
CA ASP A 16 19.19 -24.76 22.72
C ASP A 16 18.47 -25.85 21.90
N VAL A 17 17.76 -25.48 20.81
CA VAL A 17 17.15 -26.45 19.87
C VAL A 17 18.19 -27.18 19.02
N THR A 18 19.35 -26.57 18.76
CA THR A 18 20.44 -27.20 18.00
C THR A 18 21.22 -28.25 18.80
N ALA A 19 21.24 -28.18 20.13
CA ALA A 19 21.99 -29.12 20.97
C ALA A 19 21.24 -30.44 21.27
N LYS A 20 19.91 -30.49 21.12
CA LYS A 20 19.08 -31.65 21.52
C LYS A 20 18.71 -32.63 20.40
N GLN A 21 19.19 -32.46 19.17
CA GLN A 21 18.81 -33.33 18.04
C GLN A 21 19.70 -34.55 17.77
N LYS A 22 20.65 -34.92 18.64
CA LYS A 22 21.50 -36.10 18.38
C LYS A 22 20.87 -37.46 18.74
N ASN A 23 19.74 -37.53 19.43
CA ASN A 23 19.13 -38.83 19.79
C ASN A 23 17.60 -38.82 19.75
N ARG A 24 16.99 -39.11 18.59
CA ARG A 24 15.71 -39.83 18.56
C ARG A 24 15.44 -40.48 17.20
N ALA A 25 15.12 -41.77 17.27
CA ALA A 25 14.80 -42.66 16.17
C ALA A 25 13.63 -42.20 15.30
N VAL A 26 13.71 -42.65 14.04
CA VAL A 26 12.86 -42.37 12.89
C VAL A 26 11.37 -42.63 13.17
N GLN A 27 10.53 -41.63 12.88
CA GLN A 27 9.11 -41.79 12.57
C GLN A 27 8.86 -41.20 11.17
N PRO A 28 7.84 -41.67 10.43
CA PRO A 28 7.66 -41.32 9.02
C PRO A 28 7.40 -39.83 8.92
N SER A 29 8.29 -39.13 8.21
CA SER A 29 8.11 -37.71 7.94
C SER A 29 6.91 -37.53 7.02
N GLU A 30 5.79 -37.04 7.57
CA GLU A 30 4.89 -36.21 6.78
C GLU A 30 5.76 -35.18 6.06
N SER A 31 5.67 -35.18 4.73
CA SER A 31 6.43 -34.26 3.90
C SER A 31 5.99 -32.84 4.24
N ILE A 32 6.66 -32.21 5.21
CA ILE A 32 6.60 -30.78 5.44
C ILE A 32 7.18 -30.18 4.18
N ARG A 33 6.29 -29.89 3.23
CA ARG A 33 6.56 -29.00 2.10
C ARG A 33 7.03 -27.72 2.76
N ARG A 34 8.35 -27.53 2.75
CA ARG A 34 9.02 -26.34 3.23
C ARG A 34 8.58 -25.24 2.26
N GLY A 35 7.42 -24.66 2.53
CA GLY A 35 6.83 -23.63 1.69
C GLY A 35 7.74 -22.42 1.75
N ASP A 36 8.09 -21.89 0.58
CA ASP A 36 8.80 -20.62 0.49
C ASP A 36 8.05 -19.55 1.27
N SER A 37 8.78 -18.87 2.16
CA SER A 37 8.26 -17.74 2.92
C SER A 37 8.60 -16.45 2.19
N LEU A 38 7.58 -15.77 1.67
CA LEU A 38 7.71 -14.46 1.03
C LEU A 38 7.61 -13.37 2.11
N LEU A 39 8.74 -12.74 2.42
CA LEU A 39 8.78 -11.54 3.26
C LEU A 39 8.78 -10.30 2.35
N LEU A 40 7.66 -9.58 2.34
CA LEU A 40 7.54 -8.36 1.57
C LEU A 40 8.30 -7.22 2.26
N SER A 41 9.07 -6.45 1.47
CA SER A 41 9.74 -5.25 1.97
C SER A 41 8.69 -4.25 2.51
N PRO A 42 9.07 -3.35 3.43
CA PRO A 42 8.17 -2.30 3.91
C PRO A 42 7.55 -1.48 2.77
N GLU A 43 8.36 -1.11 1.77
CA GLU A 43 7.93 -0.31 0.61
C GLU A 43 6.91 -1.06 -0.25
N ALA A 44 7.11 -2.36 -0.45
CA ALA A 44 6.17 -3.19 -1.19
C ALA A 44 4.81 -3.32 -0.48
N ARG A 45 4.80 -3.32 0.86
CA ARG A 45 3.55 -3.30 1.64
C ARG A 45 2.82 -1.97 1.51
N GLU A 46 3.55 -0.85 1.51
CA GLU A 46 2.97 0.48 1.27
C GLU A 46 2.37 0.57 -0.13
N MET A 47 3.08 0.09 -1.15
CA MET A 47 2.56 0.05 -2.52
C MET A 47 1.29 -0.78 -2.64
N GLN A 48 1.22 -1.94 -1.98
CA GLN A 48 0.03 -2.79 -1.97
C GLN A 48 -1.15 -2.08 -1.30
N LEU A 49 -0.92 -1.36 -0.21
CA LEU A 49 -1.94 -0.55 0.47
C LEU A 49 -2.45 0.58 -0.43
N ILE A 50 -1.55 1.27 -1.13
CA ILE A 50 -1.91 2.33 -2.08
C ILE A 50 -2.77 1.77 -3.22
N GLN A 51 -2.36 0.63 -3.81
CA GLN A 51 -3.14 -0.03 -4.87
C GLN A 51 -4.53 -0.45 -4.38
N SER A 52 -4.65 -1.03 -3.17
CA SER A 52 -5.95 -1.40 -2.62
C SER A 52 -6.85 -0.19 -2.39
N ASN A 53 -6.29 0.92 -1.91
CA ASN A 53 -7.05 2.15 -1.69
C ASN A 53 -7.53 2.76 -3.00
N ILE A 54 -6.69 2.76 -4.05
CA ILE A 54 -7.09 3.22 -5.39
C ILE A 54 -8.21 2.33 -5.93
N ALA A 55 -8.10 1.01 -5.79
CA ALA A 55 -9.11 0.06 -6.27
C ALA A 55 -10.46 0.19 -5.55
N GLN A 56 -10.46 0.60 -4.28
CA GLN A 56 -11.66 0.86 -3.49
C GLN A 56 -12.23 2.27 -3.70
N THR A 57 -11.47 3.16 -4.34
CA THR A 57 -11.94 4.52 -4.60
C THR A 57 -13.03 4.49 -5.67
N PRO A 58 -14.19 5.13 -5.43
CA PRO A 58 -15.25 5.16 -6.42
C PRO A 58 -14.79 5.91 -7.67
N GLU A 59 -15.18 5.40 -8.84
CA GLU A 59 -14.89 6.03 -10.14
C GLU A 59 -15.44 7.47 -10.20
N VAL A 60 -16.60 7.69 -9.58
CA VAL A 60 -17.25 9.00 -9.50
C VAL A 60 -17.33 9.46 -8.06
N ARG A 61 -16.81 10.65 -7.78
CA ARG A 61 -16.98 11.35 -6.50
C ARG A 61 -18.32 12.08 -6.48
N SER A 62 -19.39 11.33 -6.20
CA SER A 62 -20.77 11.83 -6.26
C SER A 62 -21.01 13.07 -5.40
N ASP A 63 -20.40 13.11 -4.22
CA ASP A 63 -20.43 14.24 -3.28
C ASP A 63 -19.96 15.55 -3.91
N LEU A 64 -18.83 15.52 -4.62
CA LEU A 64 -18.30 16.69 -5.31
C LEU A 64 -19.19 17.08 -6.50
N VAL A 65 -19.64 16.09 -7.26
CA VAL A 65 -20.48 16.31 -8.44
C VAL A 65 -21.79 17.00 -8.02
N ASP A 66 -22.43 16.53 -6.96
CA ASP A 66 -23.71 17.07 -6.51
C ASP A 66 -23.54 18.48 -5.93
N LYS A 67 -22.46 18.74 -5.19
CA LYS A 67 -22.10 20.10 -4.75
C LYS A 67 -21.91 21.07 -5.92
N LEU A 68 -21.23 20.63 -6.98
CA LEU A 68 -21.02 21.45 -8.18
C LEU A 68 -22.34 21.69 -8.93
N LYS A 69 -23.18 20.66 -9.10
CA LYS A 69 -24.51 20.82 -9.70
C LYS A 69 -25.35 21.84 -8.94
N GLU A 70 -25.36 21.78 -7.62
CA GLU A 70 -26.07 22.73 -6.77
C GLU A 70 -25.55 24.16 -6.97
N SER A 71 -24.22 24.34 -6.95
CA SER A 71 -23.60 25.65 -7.19
C SER A 71 -23.94 26.23 -8.57
N ILE A 72 -24.00 25.38 -9.60
CA ILE A 72 -24.43 25.76 -10.95
C ILE A 72 -25.90 26.16 -10.95
N ALA A 73 -26.79 25.37 -10.33
CA ALA A 73 -28.21 25.67 -10.27
C ALA A 73 -28.52 26.98 -9.54
N LYS A 74 -27.73 27.32 -8.51
CA LYS A 74 -27.82 28.59 -7.78
C LYS A 74 -27.19 29.79 -8.53
N GLY A 75 -26.50 29.57 -9.65
CA GLY A 75 -25.76 30.60 -10.36
C GLY A 75 -24.51 31.10 -9.62
N GLU A 76 -24.07 30.36 -8.60
CA GLU A 76 -22.88 30.67 -7.80
C GLU A 76 -21.60 30.13 -8.42
N TYR A 77 -21.73 29.20 -9.38
CA TYR A 77 -20.61 28.70 -10.15
C TYR A 77 -20.11 29.76 -11.15
N LYS A 78 -19.11 30.55 -10.71
CA LYS A 78 -18.50 31.61 -11.51
C LYS A 78 -17.08 31.22 -11.91
N VAL A 79 -16.90 30.98 -13.21
CA VAL A 79 -15.58 30.72 -13.81
C VAL A 79 -15.24 31.83 -14.78
N THR A 80 -14.06 32.42 -14.64
CA THR A 80 -13.58 33.48 -15.54
C THR A 80 -12.92 32.90 -16.79
N SER A 81 -12.90 33.67 -17.86
CA SER A 81 -12.21 33.31 -19.11
C SER A 81 -10.73 32.97 -18.89
N GLU A 82 -10.09 33.69 -17.96
CA GLU A 82 -8.70 33.45 -17.55
C GLU A 82 -8.52 32.08 -16.90
N GLN A 83 -9.42 31.69 -15.99
CA GLN A 83 -9.39 30.38 -15.34
C GLN A 83 -9.55 29.25 -16.36
N VAL A 84 -10.41 29.43 -17.36
CA VAL A 84 -10.57 28.46 -18.46
C VAL A 84 -9.27 28.33 -19.26
N ALA A 85 -8.72 29.45 -19.72
CA ALA A 85 -7.48 29.48 -20.50
C ALA A 85 -6.32 28.86 -19.73
N HIS A 86 -6.18 29.18 -18.44
CA HIS A 86 -5.16 28.58 -17.57
C HIS A 86 -5.30 27.06 -17.51
N ARG A 87 -6.52 26.52 -17.31
CA ARG A 87 -6.74 25.06 -17.27
C ARG A 87 -6.42 24.38 -18.60
N MET A 88 -6.72 25.01 -19.73
CA MET A 88 -6.36 24.51 -21.06
C MET A 88 -4.83 24.41 -21.23
N LEU A 89 -4.11 25.46 -20.87
CA LEU A 89 -2.64 25.50 -20.97
C LEU A 89 -1.99 24.46 -20.05
N VAL A 90 -2.42 24.39 -18.79
CA VAL A 90 -1.91 23.39 -17.84
C VAL A 90 -2.14 21.99 -18.36
N ARG A 91 -3.33 21.69 -18.92
CA ARG A 91 -3.61 20.37 -19.49
C ARG A 91 -2.69 20.06 -20.67
N SER A 92 -2.52 21.01 -21.59
CA SER A 92 -1.62 20.86 -22.75
C SER A 92 -0.17 20.59 -22.35
N LEU A 93 0.32 21.24 -21.29
CA LEU A 93 1.66 21.02 -20.76
C LEU A 93 1.82 19.62 -20.15
N VAL A 94 0.84 19.17 -19.36
CA VAL A 94 0.86 17.82 -18.75
C VAL A 94 0.86 16.75 -19.85
N ASP A 95 0.00 16.89 -20.85
CA ASP A 95 -0.09 15.92 -21.95
C ASP A 95 1.24 15.82 -22.71
N ARG A 96 1.99 16.93 -22.86
CA ARG A 96 3.33 16.92 -23.47
C ARG A 96 4.39 16.22 -22.60
N ILE A 97 4.31 16.37 -21.28
CA ILE A 97 5.31 15.81 -20.36
C ILE A 97 5.09 14.31 -20.14
N VAL A 98 3.83 13.87 -20.06
CA VAL A 98 3.46 12.48 -19.74
C VAL A 98 3.27 11.64 -21.01
N GLY A 99 2.86 12.27 -22.12
CA GLY A 99 2.63 11.60 -23.41
C GLY A 99 3.80 11.67 -24.40
N GLY A 100 4.96 12.19 -23.96
CA GLY A 100 6.22 12.19 -24.71
C GLY A 100 7.13 11.03 -24.35
#